data_AF-Q848A3-F1
#
_entry.id   AF-Q848A3-F1
#
_cell.length_a   1.000
_cell.length_b   1.000
_cell.length_c   1.000
_cell.angle_alpha   90.00
_cell.angle_beta   90.00
_cell.angle_gamma   90.00
#
_symmetry.space_group_name_H-M   'P 1'
#
loop_
_entity.id
_entity.type
_entity.pdbx_description
1 polymer ?
#
loop_
_entity_poly.entity_id
_entity_poly.type
_entity_poly.pdbx_seq_one_letter_code
_entity_poly.pdbx_strand_id
1 'polypeptide(L)'
;MPAASTFRRTPLITRTTGWSWPVPPTMSPRSACRGLIIRCWVRWFRCRRRAECCVRRGCRFVHIRGLRITLWAGVVLVPGTALVELVVRAGDKVGCGTLEELVIETPLVVPAQGSMRVQFAVGGPEENGARSVAVYSARDDDGRGTGIDGWTRHAAGTLTAAAVPADGFDFTVWPPVGAERVSFDAVGFYEEMAGRGYVYGPAFQGLRGVWRRGEEVFAEVALPDEQHGEASRFGLHPALLDAALQSGLVRPADAGVDMRVPFAWNGLRLHAAGASELRVRTVPSGPDAVSLQAADGAGGPVLSLESLVARAVDVEQLDRMATDDGRDALFEVDWSELPAPASSVESLPPSALVASAEDVTDLADAAVVPAVAVLEAVGGDGEHDALALTVRVLEVVQAWFAAAGLAESRLVVVTRGAVPVGGEGNVADPAGAAVWGLVRAAQAENPDRIVLLDLAADVDMGSVLPAVLA
;
A
#
# COMPACT_ATOMS: atom_id res chain seq x y z
N MET A 1 -41.94 5.74 3.77
CA MET A 1 -40.71 6.38 4.28
C MET A 1 -39.55 5.68 3.62
N PRO A 2 -38.77 6.36 2.76
CA PRO A 2 -37.36 6.00 2.69
C PRO A 2 -36.46 7.22 2.43
N ALA A 3 -35.87 7.74 3.50
CA ALA A 3 -34.46 7.63 3.82
C ALA A 3 -33.43 7.40 2.65
N ALA A 4 -32.49 8.36 2.43
CA ALA A 4 -31.24 8.26 1.62
C ALA A 4 -29.82 8.45 2.31
N SER A 5 -29.21 7.54 3.06
CA SER A 5 -27.85 7.65 3.65
C SER A 5 -26.71 7.11 2.79
N THR A 6 -25.53 7.02 3.40
CA THR A 6 -24.16 6.91 2.84
C THR A 6 -23.35 5.65 3.25
N PHE A 7 -22.74 5.04 2.23
CA PHE A 7 -21.42 4.35 2.08
C PHE A 7 -20.78 3.57 3.24
N ARG A 8 -20.81 2.23 3.15
CA ARG A 8 -19.80 1.30 3.71
C ARG A 8 -19.66 0.04 2.83
N ARG A 9 -18.42 -0.45 2.65
CA ARG A 9 -18.05 -1.47 1.65
C ARG A 9 -18.03 -2.90 2.23
N THR A 10 -18.61 -3.87 1.50
CA THR A 10 -18.41 -5.32 1.71
C THR A 10 -18.41 -6.06 0.35
N PRO A 11 -17.51 -7.02 0.06
CA PRO A 11 -17.42 -7.63 -1.28
C PRO A 11 -17.99 -9.05 -1.38
N LEU A 12 -18.57 -9.39 -2.54
CA LEU A 12 -18.91 -10.75 -2.98
C LEU A 12 -18.60 -10.95 -4.48
N ILE A 13 -18.19 -12.18 -4.85
CA ILE A 13 -17.51 -12.56 -6.10
C ILE A 13 -18.48 -13.24 -7.08
N THR A 14 -18.46 -12.90 -8.38
CA THR A 14 -18.86 -13.82 -9.46
C THR A 14 -18.12 -13.62 -10.80
N ARG A 15 -18.00 -14.71 -11.57
CA ARG A 15 -17.20 -14.94 -12.80
C ARG A 15 -17.97 -14.68 -14.10
N THR A 16 -17.28 -14.23 -15.17
CA THR A 16 -17.64 -14.47 -16.60
C THR A 16 -16.38 -14.40 -17.50
N THR A 17 -15.92 -15.52 -18.09
CA THR A 17 -16.07 -15.98 -19.50
C THR A 17 -15.63 -14.98 -20.59
N GLY A 18 -14.47 -15.26 -21.20
CA GLY A 18 -13.85 -14.44 -22.26
C GLY A 18 -14.06 -14.96 -23.68
N TRP A 19 -13.78 -14.08 -24.64
CA TRP A 19 -13.63 -14.36 -26.07
C TRP A 19 -12.45 -13.55 -26.62
N SER A 20 -11.65 -14.15 -27.51
CA SER A 20 -10.42 -13.60 -28.08
C SER A 20 -10.46 -13.60 -29.61
N TRP A 21 -9.78 -12.62 -30.24
CA TRP A 21 -9.41 -12.63 -31.66
C TRP A 21 -7.96 -12.13 -31.85
N PRO A 22 -7.25 -12.57 -32.92
CA PRO A 22 -5.78 -12.59 -33.00
C PRO A 22 -5.14 -11.35 -33.65
N VAL A 23 -3.89 -11.08 -33.28
CA VAL A 23 -3.01 -9.99 -33.77
C VAL A 23 -1.91 -10.57 -34.70
N PRO A 24 -1.55 -9.93 -35.84
CA PRO A 24 -0.39 -10.33 -36.64
C PRO A 24 0.89 -9.50 -36.33
N PRO A 25 2.07 -9.94 -36.79
CA PRO A 25 3.32 -9.75 -36.04
C PRO A 25 4.28 -8.63 -36.53
N THR A 26 5.07 -8.16 -35.57
CA THR A 26 6.48 -7.70 -35.63
C THR A 26 6.87 -6.45 -36.41
N MET A 27 7.53 -5.51 -35.69
CA MET A 27 8.77 -4.85 -36.11
C MET A 27 9.55 -4.26 -34.91
N SER A 28 10.88 -4.44 -34.92
CA SER A 28 11.89 -3.72 -34.13
C SER A 28 13.13 -3.54 -35.04
N PRO A 29 14.26 -2.91 -34.65
CA PRO A 29 14.57 -2.09 -33.45
C PRO A 29 15.39 -0.81 -33.78
N ARG A 30 15.66 0.05 -32.77
CA ARG A 30 17.00 0.60 -32.39
C ARG A 30 16.92 1.96 -31.65
N SER A 31 17.37 2.00 -30.40
CA SER A 31 18.38 2.97 -29.87
C SER A 31 18.71 2.67 -28.41
N ALA A 32 19.98 2.80 -28.04
CA ALA A 32 20.60 2.24 -26.85
C ALA A 32 20.59 3.19 -25.63
N CYS A 33 20.26 2.66 -24.46
CA CYS A 33 20.73 3.18 -23.16
C CYS A 33 21.71 2.16 -22.57
N ARG A 34 22.98 2.54 -22.44
CA ARG A 34 24.02 1.72 -21.80
C ARG A 34 23.93 1.87 -20.28
N GLY A 35 22.97 1.19 -19.68
CA GLY A 35 23.01 0.80 -18.26
C GLY A 35 23.21 -0.71 -18.20
N LEU A 36 24.16 -1.20 -17.40
CA LEU A 36 24.27 -2.63 -17.13
C LEU A 36 23.14 -3.02 -16.17
N ILE A 37 21.93 -3.23 -16.69
CA ILE A 37 20.83 -3.77 -15.89
C ILE A 37 21.16 -5.24 -15.60
N ILE A 38 21.73 -5.53 -14.42
CA ILE A 38 21.82 -6.90 -13.93
C ILE A 38 20.41 -7.35 -13.54
N ARG A 39 19.68 -7.93 -14.49
CA ARG A 39 18.36 -8.52 -14.25
C ARG A 39 18.52 -9.87 -13.55
N CYS A 40 18.69 -9.86 -12.24
CA CYS A 40 18.49 -11.06 -11.42
C CYS A 40 16.99 -11.28 -11.22
N TRP A 41 16.44 -12.30 -11.87
CA TRP A 41 15.05 -12.72 -11.65
C TRP A 41 14.99 -13.71 -10.49
N VAL A 42 14.42 -13.27 -9.37
CA VAL A 42 14.05 -14.18 -8.28
C VAL A 42 12.54 -14.39 -8.34
N ARG A 43 12.13 -15.65 -8.52
CA ARG A 43 10.71 -16.03 -8.52
C ARG A 43 10.37 -16.64 -7.17
N TRP A 44 9.53 -15.95 -6.40
CA TRP A 44 9.04 -16.43 -5.11
C TRP A 44 7.82 -17.34 -5.35
N PHE A 45 7.83 -18.53 -4.73
CA PHE A 45 6.77 -19.53 -4.89
C PHE A 45 6.21 -19.95 -3.54
N ARG A 46 4.88 -19.97 -3.41
CA ARG A 46 4.16 -20.72 -2.38
C ARG A 46 3.52 -21.96 -3.03
N CYS A 47 4.30 -23.03 -3.21
CA CYS A 47 3.80 -24.26 -3.85
C CYS A 47 3.31 -25.29 -2.82
N ARG A 48 2.05 -25.76 -2.93
CA ARG A 48 1.49 -26.85 -2.12
C ARG A 48 1.60 -28.25 -2.77
N ARG A 49 2.26 -28.44 -3.92
CA ARG A 49 2.44 -29.78 -4.52
C ARG A 49 3.84 -29.95 -5.15
N ARG A 50 4.23 -31.23 -5.28
CA ARG A 50 5.58 -31.73 -5.60
C ARG A 50 6.24 -31.03 -6.79
N ALA A 51 7.56 -30.91 -6.65
CA ALA A 51 8.48 -30.35 -7.62
C ALA A 51 8.50 -31.19 -8.91
N GLU A 52 8.07 -30.61 -10.01
CA GLU A 52 8.39 -31.07 -11.37
C GLU A 52 7.94 -30.00 -12.37
N CYS A 53 8.86 -29.11 -12.75
CA CYS A 53 9.03 -28.61 -14.12
C CYS A 53 10.06 -27.48 -14.14
N CYS A 54 11.13 -27.71 -14.90
CA CYS A 54 12.32 -26.89 -14.95
C CYS A 54 12.66 -26.53 -16.42
N VAL A 55 13.41 -25.44 -16.57
CA VAL A 55 14.25 -25.04 -17.72
C VAL A 55 13.60 -24.24 -18.86
N ARG A 56 13.80 -22.91 -18.84
CA ARG A 56 14.35 -22.16 -20.00
C ARG A 56 14.80 -20.74 -19.59
N ARG A 57 15.96 -20.33 -20.12
CA ARG A 57 16.63 -19.01 -20.06
C ARG A 57 17.37 -18.66 -18.76
N GLY A 58 18.60 -19.13 -18.57
CA GLY A 58 19.69 -18.43 -17.83
C GLY A 58 19.45 -17.88 -16.42
N CYS A 59 18.28 -18.09 -15.82
CA CYS A 59 17.89 -17.60 -14.51
C CYS A 59 18.53 -18.46 -13.44
N ARG A 60 19.34 -17.86 -12.56
CA ARG A 60 19.60 -18.46 -11.25
C ARG A 60 18.38 -18.16 -10.38
N PHE A 61 17.50 -19.14 -10.24
CA PHE A 61 16.37 -19.07 -9.32
C PHE A 61 16.90 -19.25 -7.89
N VAL A 62 16.77 -18.23 -7.05
CA VAL A 62 16.88 -18.42 -5.60
C VAL A 62 15.55 -18.97 -5.14
N HIS A 63 15.52 -20.27 -4.86
CA HIS A 63 14.32 -20.93 -4.35
C HIS A 63 14.25 -20.67 -2.86
N ILE A 64 13.55 -19.59 -2.47
CA ILE A 64 13.42 -19.22 -1.07
C ILE A 64 12.29 -20.05 -0.44
N ARG A 65 12.56 -21.34 -0.20
CA ARG A 65 11.74 -22.18 0.69
C ARG A 65 12.17 -21.90 2.13
N GLY A 66 11.21 -21.67 3.03
CA GLY A 66 11.48 -21.52 4.47
C GLY A 66 11.40 -20.09 5.01
N LEU A 67 11.35 -19.07 4.15
CA LEU A 67 11.02 -17.70 4.56
C LEU A 67 9.49 -17.56 4.73
N ARG A 68 8.91 -18.25 5.73
CA ARG A 68 7.62 -17.83 6.30
C ARG A 68 7.95 -16.76 7.33
N ILE A 69 7.92 -15.50 6.90
CA ILE A 69 8.48 -14.40 7.68
C ILE A 69 7.36 -13.48 8.12
N THR A 70 7.41 -13.22 9.41
CA THR A 70 6.62 -12.31 10.23
C THR A 70 5.19 -12.12 9.78
N LEU A 71 4.25 -12.76 10.49
CA LEU A 71 2.83 -12.45 10.33
C LEU A 71 2.57 -11.11 11.00
N TRP A 72 2.26 -10.08 10.23
CA TRP A 72 1.71 -8.83 10.77
C TRP A 72 0.21 -8.88 10.48
N ALA A 73 -0.62 -9.05 11.51
CA ALA A 73 -2.08 -9.20 11.37
C ALA A 73 -2.54 -10.27 10.34
N GLY A 74 -1.69 -11.26 10.01
CA GLY A 74 -1.99 -12.30 9.00
C GLY A 74 -1.31 -12.08 7.63
N VAL A 75 -0.62 -10.96 7.45
CA VAL A 75 0.12 -10.56 6.25
C VAL A 75 1.55 -11.09 6.31
N VAL A 76 2.04 -11.67 5.21
CA VAL A 76 3.43 -12.15 5.09
C VAL A 76 4.27 -11.08 4.40
N LEU A 77 5.37 -10.66 5.02
CA LEU A 77 6.26 -9.64 4.46
C LEU A 77 7.66 -10.18 4.22
N VAL A 78 8.31 -9.64 3.20
CA VAL A 78 9.76 -9.82 3.06
C VAL A 78 10.46 -8.87 4.05
N PRO A 79 11.33 -9.36 4.94
CA PRO A 79 11.99 -8.54 5.93
C PRO A 79 13.00 -7.61 5.25
N GLY A 80 13.26 -6.47 5.87
CA GLY A 80 14.30 -5.54 5.41
C GLY A 80 15.66 -6.22 5.27
N THR A 81 15.98 -7.19 6.14
CA THR A 81 17.21 -7.99 6.09
C THR A 81 17.38 -8.80 4.81
N ALA A 82 16.28 -9.30 4.23
CA ALA A 82 16.32 -10.01 2.96
C ALA A 82 16.55 -9.06 1.78
N LEU A 83 15.99 -7.84 1.85
CA LEU A 83 16.25 -6.81 0.84
C LEU A 83 17.72 -6.38 0.87
N VAL A 84 18.27 -6.16 2.07
CA VAL A 84 19.69 -5.83 2.29
C VAL A 84 20.61 -6.92 1.76
N GLU A 85 20.38 -8.19 2.13
CA GLU A 85 21.19 -9.33 1.65
C GLU A 85 21.23 -9.37 0.11
N LEU A 86 20.08 -9.16 -0.56
CA LEU A 86 20.02 -9.17 -2.02
C LEU A 86 20.71 -7.96 -2.66
N VAL A 87 20.61 -6.79 -2.03
CA VAL A 87 21.28 -5.56 -2.46
C VAL A 87 22.80 -5.70 -2.33
N VAL A 88 23.31 -6.15 -1.18
CA VAL A 88 24.74 -6.41 -0.97
C VAL A 88 25.24 -7.46 -1.95
N ARG A 89 24.48 -8.54 -2.15
CA ARG A 89 24.80 -9.58 -3.14
C ARG A 89 24.92 -9.06 -4.56
N ALA A 90 24.09 -8.09 -4.94
CA ALA A 90 24.16 -7.42 -6.23
C ALA A 90 25.37 -6.47 -6.31
N GLY A 91 25.66 -5.75 -5.22
CA GLY A 91 26.86 -4.93 -5.06
C GLY A 91 28.16 -5.71 -5.25
N ASP A 92 28.27 -6.90 -4.67
CA ASP A 92 29.42 -7.79 -4.87
C ASP A 92 29.67 -8.15 -6.35
N LYS A 93 28.61 -8.21 -7.16
CA LYS A 93 28.74 -8.51 -8.60
C LYS A 93 29.34 -7.36 -9.39
N VAL A 94 29.32 -6.15 -8.84
CA VAL A 94 29.82 -4.93 -9.47
C VAL A 94 30.99 -4.30 -8.71
N GLY A 95 31.52 -4.98 -7.69
CA GLY A 95 32.65 -4.50 -6.88
C GLY A 95 32.29 -3.41 -5.88
N CYS A 96 31.01 -3.24 -5.54
CA CYS A 96 30.52 -2.26 -4.57
C CYS A 96 29.88 -3.01 -3.39
N GLY A 97 30.71 -3.58 -2.50
CA GLY A 97 30.25 -4.45 -1.40
C GLY A 97 29.81 -3.72 -0.13
N THR A 98 29.91 -2.38 -0.10
CA THR A 98 29.44 -1.56 1.03
C THR A 98 28.10 -0.94 0.68
N LEU A 99 27.11 -1.13 1.56
CA LEU A 99 25.83 -0.43 1.50
C LEU A 99 25.97 0.90 2.26
N GLU A 100 26.12 1.99 1.52
CA GLU A 100 26.21 3.32 2.10
C GLU A 100 24.87 3.73 2.71
N GLU A 101 23.79 3.58 1.95
CA GLU A 101 22.43 3.84 2.39
C GLU A 101 21.44 2.89 1.71
N LEU A 102 20.39 2.47 2.43
CA LEU A 102 19.18 1.88 1.86
C LEU A 102 17.95 2.33 2.66
N VAL A 103 17.00 2.95 1.97
CA VAL A 103 15.70 3.34 2.53
C VAL A 103 14.64 2.36 2.05
N ILE A 104 13.86 1.82 2.99
CA ILE A 104 12.68 1.00 2.71
C ILE A 104 11.49 1.95 2.54
N GLU A 105 11.00 2.06 1.31
CA GLU A 105 9.93 2.99 0.93
C GLU A 105 8.55 2.38 1.11
N THR A 106 8.40 1.09 0.78
CA THR A 106 7.11 0.41 0.79
C THR A 106 7.31 -1.05 1.17
N PRO A 107 6.58 -1.58 2.18
CA PRO A 107 6.63 -2.99 2.54
C PRO A 107 6.41 -3.92 1.34
N LEU A 108 7.26 -4.94 1.20
CA LEU A 108 7.12 -5.94 0.15
C LEU A 108 6.26 -7.10 0.67
N VAL A 109 4.99 -7.07 0.30
CA VAL A 109 3.99 -8.06 0.71
C VAL A 109 4.06 -9.30 -0.16
N VAL A 110 4.20 -10.47 0.46
CA VAL A 110 4.15 -11.76 -0.23
C VAL A 110 2.68 -12.17 -0.37
N PRO A 111 2.15 -12.32 -1.60
CA PRO A 111 0.76 -12.66 -1.78
C PRO A 111 0.46 -14.07 -1.25
N ALA A 112 -0.74 -14.25 -0.70
CA ALA A 112 -1.16 -15.54 -0.13
C ALA A 112 -1.21 -16.66 -1.19
N GLN A 113 -1.50 -16.30 -2.45
CA GLN A 113 -1.57 -17.15 -3.64
C GLN A 113 -0.86 -16.45 -4.82
N GLY A 114 -0.51 -17.22 -5.85
CA GLY A 114 0.19 -16.69 -7.03
C GLY A 114 1.70 -16.56 -6.85
N SER A 115 2.33 -15.83 -7.77
CA SER A 115 3.76 -15.52 -7.75
C SER A 115 4.02 -14.04 -8.03
N MET A 116 5.20 -13.59 -7.62
CA MET A 116 5.63 -12.22 -7.77
C MET A 116 7.05 -12.22 -8.35
N ARG A 117 7.30 -11.28 -9.26
CA ARG A 117 8.62 -10.99 -9.80
C ARG A 117 9.25 -9.89 -8.98
N VAL A 118 10.46 -10.12 -8.51
CA VAL A 118 11.27 -9.11 -7.82
C VAL A 118 12.45 -8.77 -8.72
N GLN A 119 12.72 -7.48 -8.88
CA GLN A 119 13.83 -6.96 -9.67
C GLN A 119 14.71 -6.07 -8.81
N PHE A 120 16.02 -6.31 -8.92
CA PHE A 120 17.07 -5.49 -8.33
C PHE A 120 17.75 -4.74 -9.46
N ALA A 121 17.73 -3.41 -9.39
CA ALA A 121 18.36 -2.54 -10.36
C ALA A 121 19.59 -1.90 -9.70
N VAL A 122 20.76 -2.08 -10.30
CA VAL A 122 21.99 -1.38 -9.92
C VAL A 122 22.38 -0.45 -11.06
N GLY A 123 22.57 0.82 -10.74
CA GLY A 123 22.92 1.87 -11.68
C GLY A 123 24.33 1.74 -12.24
N GLY A 124 24.61 2.56 -13.27
CA GLY A 124 25.99 2.84 -13.68
C GLY A 124 26.79 3.46 -12.54
N PRO A 125 28.13 3.41 -12.60
CA PRO A 125 28.95 4.12 -11.61
C PRO A 125 28.77 5.62 -11.78
N GLU A 126 28.61 6.32 -10.67
CA GLU A 126 28.67 7.77 -10.56
C GLU A 126 30.13 8.25 -10.58
N GLU A 127 30.35 9.58 -10.58
CA GLU A 127 31.71 10.16 -10.65
C GLU A 127 32.62 9.71 -9.49
N ASN A 128 32.05 9.51 -8.30
CA ASN A 128 32.74 9.02 -7.11
C ASN A 128 32.86 7.47 -7.08
N GLY A 129 32.38 6.76 -8.10
CA GLY A 129 32.34 5.30 -8.17
C GLY A 129 31.19 4.64 -7.39
N ALA A 130 30.33 5.44 -6.74
CA ALA A 130 29.10 4.95 -6.11
C ALA A 130 28.09 4.48 -7.16
N ARG A 131 27.12 3.68 -6.74
CA ARG A 131 26.06 3.16 -7.61
C ARG A 131 24.73 3.23 -6.90
N SER A 132 23.75 3.85 -7.54
CA SER A 132 22.36 3.74 -7.11
C SER A 132 21.88 2.29 -7.16
N VAL A 133 21.05 1.91 -6.20
CA VAL A 133 20.36 0.62 -6.16
C VAL A 133 18.87 0.83 -5.88
N ALA A 134 18.02 0.02 -6.50
CA ALA A 134 16.60 0.01 -6.23
C ALA A 134 16.01 -1.41 -6.32
N VAL A 135 15.01 -1.68 -5.48
CA VAL A 135 14.29 -2.95 -5.43
C VAL A 135 12.86 -2.73 -5.85
N TYR A 136 12.38 -3.52 -6.81
CA TYR A 136 11.02 -3.45 -7.35
C TYR A 136 10.33 -4.80 -7.26
N SER A 137 9.01 -4.81 -7.16
CA SER A 137 8.20 -6.02 -7.37
C SER A 137 6.99 -5.77 -8.25
N ALA A 138 6.55 -6.82 -8.95
CA ALA A 138 5.33 -6.86 -9.76
C ALA A 138 4.68 -8.25 -9.61
N ARG A 139 3.35 -8.31 -9.50
CA ARG A 139 2.63 -9.59 -9.41
C ARG A 139 2.54 -10.26 -10.78
N ASP A 140 2.40 -11.59 -10.80
CA ASP A 140 2.30 -12.36 -12.06
C ASP A 140 0.86 -12.42 -12.62
N ASP A 141 -0.17 -12.19 -11.80
CA ASP A 141 -1.60 -12.29 -12.17
C ASP A 141 -2.20 -10.99 -12.73
N ASP A 142 -1.37 -9.96 -12.88
CA ASP A 142 -1.76 -8.68 -13.48
C ASP A 142 -1.99 -8.94 -14.98
N GLY A 143 -3.20 -9.35 -15.37
CA GLY A 143 -3.62 -9.63 -16.74
C GLY A 143 -3.47 -8.46 -17.73
N ARG A 144 -2.80 -7.37 -17.33
CA ARG A 144 -2.41 -6.23 -18.16
C ARG A 144 -0.89 -6.28 -18.38
N GLY A 145 -0.54 -6.54 -19.63
CA GLY A 145 0.81 -6.86 -20.07
C GLY A 145 1.88 -5.81 -19.75
N THR A 146 3.09 -6.30 -19.52
CA THR A 146 4.39 -5.75 -20.00
C THR A 146 4.73 -4.24 -19.82
N GLY A 147 3.90 -3.43 -19.16
CA GLY A 147 4.10 -1.99 -18.95
C GLY A 147 4.81 -1.65 -17.62
N ILE A 148 5.23 -0.39 -17.49
CA ILE A 148 5.95 0.17 -16.32
C ILE A 148 5.01 0.29 -15.11
N ASP A 149 3.71 0.47 -15.32
CA ASP A 149 2.70 0.73 -14.29
C ASP A 149 2.39 -0.45 -13.35
N GLY A 150 2.99 -1.63 -13.59
CA GLY A 150 2.83 -2.82 -12.75
C GLY A 150 3.92 -3.02 -11.69
N TRP A 151 4.95 -2.17 -11.64
CA TRP A 151 6.07 -2.33 -10.69
C TRP A 151 5.97 -1.36 -9.52
N THR A 152 6.01 -1.90 -8.30
CA THR A 152 6.13 -1.12 -7.06
C THR A 152 7.60 -1.08 -6.65
N ARG A 153 8.13 0.11 -6.33
CA ARG A 153 9.46 0.24 -5.71
C ARG A 153 9.35 0.04 -4.20
N HIS A 154 10.21 -0.79 -3.63
CA HIS A 154 10.20 -1.14 -2.22
C HIS A 154 11.37 -0.53 -1.46
N ALA A 155 12.50 -0.35 -2.12
CA ALA A 155 13.68 0.25 -1.52
C ALA A 155 14.54 0.95 -2.56
N ALA A 156 15.24 1.99 -2.13
CA ALA A 156 16.22 2.73 -2.93
C ALA A 156 17.42 3.12 -2.05
N GLY A 157 18.60 3.23 -2.65
CA GLY A 157 19.81 3.54 -1.90
C GLY A 157 21.07 3.59 -2.75
N THR A 158 22.22 3.50 -2.08
CA THR A 158 23.55 3.68 -2.69
C THR A 158 24.52 2.61 -2.21
N LEU A 159 25.27 2.05 -3.16
CA LEU A 159 26.36 1.11 -2.94
C LEU A 159 27.69 1.77 -3.27
N THR A 160 28.73 1.50 -2.49
CA THR A 160 30.08 2.02 -2.73
C THR A 160 31.13 0.91 -2.65
N ALA A 161 32.29 1.18 -3.26
CA ALA A 161 33.49 0.35 -3.10
C ALA A 161 34.33 0.78 -1.88
N ALA A 162 34.00 1.91 -1.26
CA ALA A 162 34.75 2.47 -0.16
C ALA A 162 34.65 1.57 1.07
N ALA A 163 35.81 1.19 1.59
CA ALA A 163 35.93 0.51 2.86
C ALA A 163 35.89 1.56 3.97
N VAL A 164 34.78 1.68 4.68
CA VAL A 164 34.78 2.37 5.97
C VAL A 164 35.44 1.43 6.99
N PRO A 165 36.47 1.87 7.72
CA PRO A 165 37.00 1.12 8.86
C PRO A 165 35.94 1.10 9.96
N ALA A 166 35.50 -0.08 10.38
CA ALA A 166 34.69 -0.19 11.59
C ALA A 166 35.61 -0.16 12.81
N ASP A 167 35.27 0.63 13.83
CA ASP A 167 35.92 0.56 15.14
C ASP A 167 35.73 -0.84 15.73
N GLY A 168 36.82 -1.61 15.87
CA GLY A 168 36.74 -3.01 16.25
C GLY A 168 36.37 -3.21 17.72
N PHE A 169 35.32 -3.99 17.99
CA PHE A 169 35.07 -4.59 19.30
C PHE A 169 35.74 -5.97 19.38
N ASP A 170 36.34 -6.31 20.53
CA ASP A 170 36.95 -7.62 20.74
C ASP A 170 35.89 -8.68 21.10
N PHE A 171 35.48 -9.46 20.11
CA PHE A 171 34.53 -10.57 20.27
C PHE A 171 35.16 -11.87 20.75
N THR A 172 36.49 -11.93 20.95
CA THR A 172 37.17 -13.15 21.44
C THR A 172 36.94 -13.38 22.92
N VAL A 173 36.70 -12.30 23.68
CA VAL A 173 36.30 -12.34 25.08
C VAL A 173 34.77 -12.34 25.18
N TRP A 174 34.19 -13.48 25.53
CA TRP A 174 32.74 -13.66 25.53
C TRP A 174 32.22 -14.50 26.72
N PRO A 175 31.17 -14.05 27.44
CA PRO A 175 30.53 -12.74 27.33
C PRO A 175 31.49 -11.59 27.67
N PRO A 176 31.25 -10.36 27.18
CA PRO A 176 32.13 -9.23 27.45
C PRO A 176 32.31 -8.94 28.93
N VAL A 177 33.51 -8.51 29.31
CA VAL A 177 33.81 -8.13 30.70
C VAL A 177 32.87 -7.00 31.13
N GLY A 178 32.25 -7.18 32.30
CA GLY A 178 31.29 -6.23 32.89
C GLY A 178 29.89 -6.29 32.26
N ALA A 179 29.60 -7.23 31.36
CA ALA A 179 28.25 -7.45 30.86
C ALA A 179 27.49 -8.44 31.76
N GLU A 180 26.32 -8.02 32.25
CA GLU A 180 25.46 -8.83 33.10
C GLU A 180 24.49 -9.64 32.24
N ARG A 181 24.29 -10.92 32.59
CA ARG A 181 23.36 -11.78 31.87
C ARG A 181 21.92 -11.34 32.16
N VAL A 182 21.16 -11.06 31.10
CA VAL A 182 19.72 -10.79 31.22
C VAL A 182 18.99 -12.12 31.41
N SER A 183 18.03 -12.16 32.33
CA SER A 183 17.12 -13.31 32.44
C SER A 183 16.33 -13.43 31.14
N PHE A 184 16.71 -14.37 30.30
CA PHE A 184 16.17 -14.56 28.96
C PHE A 184 15.55 -15.95 28.85
N ASP A 185 14.23 -15.99 28.69
CA ASP A 185 13.49 -17.16 28.24
C ASP A 185 13.08 -16.91 26.78
N ALA A 186 13.61 -17.72 25.87
CA ALA A 186 13.34 -17.56 24.45
C ALA A 186 11.86 -17.74 24.12
N VAL A 187 11.17 -18.68 24.78
CA VAL A 187 9.75 -18.95 24.54
C VAL A 187 8.92 -17.76 24.99
N GLY A 188 9.08 -17.33 26.24
CA GLY A 188 8.38 -16.15 26.77
C GLY A 188 8.67 -14.87 25.99
N PHE A 189 9.91 -14.67 25.53
CA PHE A 189 10.27 -13.52 24.69
C PHE A 189 9.46 -13.50 23.38
N TYR A 190 9.43 -14.60 22.63
CA TYR A 190 8.72 -14.63 21.35
C TYR A 190 7.19 -14.59 21.52
N GLU A 191 6.65 -15.11 22.62
CA GLU A 191 5.23 -14.94 22.98
C GLU A 191 4.89 -13.47 23.29
N GLU A 192 5.73 -12.77 24.07
CA GLU A 192 5.58 -11.34 24.36
C GLU A 192 5.66 -10.50 23.07
N MET A 193 6.61 -10.81 22.18
CA MET A 193 6.75 -10.14 20.89
C MET A 193 5.53 -10.38 19.98
N ALA A 194 4.96 -11.58 19.99
CA ALA A 194 3.72 -11.87 19.27
C ALA A 194 2.53 -11.04 19.80
N GLY A 195 2.44 -10.87 21.13
CA GLY A 195 1.46 -9.98 21.77
C GLY A 195 1.58 -8.50 21.36
N ARG A 196 2.76 -8.09 20.87
CA ARG A 196 3.05 -6.75 20.32
C ARG A 196 2.91 -6.67 18.79
N GLY A 197 2.46 -7.74 18.13
CA GLY A 197 2.30 -7.79 16.67
C GLY A 197 3.50 -8.37 15.90
N TYR A 198 4.61 -8.68 16.57
CA TYR A 198 5.78 -9.30 15.95
C TYR A 198 5.69 -10.83 15.98
N VAL A 199 4.99 -11.42 15.02
CA VAL A 199 4.83 -12.88 14.96
C VAL A 199 5.97 -13.52 14.18
N TYR A 200 7.11 -13.76 14.82
CA TYR A 200 8.26 -14.42 14.21
C TYR A 200 8.01 -15.92 13.99
N GLY A 201 8.22 -16.40 12.75
CA GLY A 201 8.21 -17.83 12.45
C GLY A 201 9.47 -18.55 12.98
N PRO A 202 9.49 -19.89 13.06
CA PRO A 202 10.59 -20.64 13.68
C PRO A 202 11.99 -20.33 13.16
N ALA A 203 12.12 -20.05 11.85
CA ALA A 203 13.39 -19.67 11.24
C ALA A 203 13.98 -18.34 11.78
N PHE A 204 13.12 -17.46 12.31
CA PHE A 204 13.46 -16.13 12.81
C PHE A 204 13.61 -16.10 14.33
N GLN A 205 13.38 -17.23 15.01
CA GLN A 205 13.49 -17.34 16.45
C GLN A 205 14.91 -17.70 16.88
N GLY A 206 15.88 -16.91 16.42
CA GLY A 206 17.31 -17.23 16.51
C GLY A 206 18.02 -16.74 17.77
N LEU A 207 17.37 -15.96 18.64
CA LEU A 207 18.00 -15.37 19.82
C LEU A 207 18.23 -16.43 20.92
N ARG A 208 19.47 -16.60 21.38
CA ARG A 208 19.87 -17.67 22.33
C ARG A 208 20.24 -17.15 23.72
N GLY A 209 20.86 -15.99 23.79
CA GLY A 209 21.32 -15.40 25.04
C GLY A 209 21.56 -13.91 24.90
N VAL A 210 21.37 -13.17 25.99
CA VAL A 210 21.48 -11.71 26.01
C VAL A 210 22.22 -11.25 27.26
N TRP A 211 23.12 -10.29 27.07
CA TRP A 211 23.86 -9.61 28.14
C TRP A 211 23.77 -8.11 27.96
N ARG A 212 23.93 -7.36 29.05
CA ARG A 212 23.85 -5.91 29.04
C ARG A 212 25.03 -5.27 29.77
N ARG A 213 25.55 -4.18 29.21
CA ARG A 213 26.53 -3.30 29.86
C ARG A 213 26.16 -1.85 29.60
N GLY A 214 25.55 -1.19 30.59
CA GLY A 214 24.97 0.14 30.40
C GLY A 214 23.91 0.15 29.30
N GLU A 215 24.16 0.88 28.22
CA GLU A 215 23.29 0.94 27.04
C GLU A 215 23.62 -0.10 25.96
N GLU A 216 24.74 -0.80 26.10
CA GLU A 216 25.15 -1.84 25.16
C GLU A 216 24.38 -3.13 25.42
N VAL A 217 23.88 -3.74 24.35
CA VAL A 217 23.27 -5.07 24.37
C VAL A 217 24.16 -6.03 23.59
N PHE A 218 24.44 -7.17 24.19
CA PHE A 218 25.17 -8.26 23.56
C PHE A 218 24.26 -9.46 23.41
N ALA A 219 24.37 -10.16 22.29
CA ALA A 219 23.53 -11.33 22.05
C ALA A 219 24.28 -12.46 21.36
N GLU A 220 23.91 -13.69 21.69
CA GLU A 220 24.20 -14.86 20.88
C GLU A 220 22.97 -15.18 20.04
N VAL A 221 23.18 -15.30 18.73
CA VAL A 221 22.12 -15.66 17.78
C VAL A 221 22.58 -16.82 16.93
N ALA A 222 21.69 -17.75 16.64
CA ALA A 222 21.96 -18.89 15.78
C ALA A 222 20.71 -19.23 14.96
N LEU A 223 20.92 -19.60 13.71
CA LEU A 223 19.88 -20.21 12.90
C LEU A 223 19.40 -21.51 13.58
N PRO A 224 18.17 -21.96 13.31
CA PRO A 224 17.79 -23.31 13.67
C PRO A 224 18.54 -24.34 12.81
N ASP A 225 18.75 -25.55 13.38
CA ASP A 225 19.59 -26.59 12.78
C ASP A 225 19.17 -26.96 11.35
N GLU A 226 17.86 -26.93 11.08
CA GLU A 226 17.27 -27.20 9.76
C GLU A 226 17.74 -26.23 8.67
N GLN A 227 18.13 -25.00 9.03
CA GLN A 227 18.57 -23.96 8.09
C GLN A 227 20.10 -23.81 8.03
N HIS A 228 20.87 -24.50 8.88
CA HIS A 228 22.34 -24.45 8.86
C HIS A 228 22.93 -24.80 7.48
N GLY A 229 22.36 -25.82 6.80
CA GLY A 229 22.82 -26.22 5.47
C GLY A 229 22.61 -25.16 4.37
N GLU A 230 21.71 -24.21 4.59
CA GLU A 230 21.39 -23.14 3.63
C GLU A 230 22.20 -21.86 3.90
N ALA A 231 22.78 -21.68 5.10
CA ALA A 231 23.50 -20.48 5.50
C ALA A 231 24.61 -20.10 4.50
N SER A 232 25.40 -21.09 4.07
CA SER A 232 26.50 -20.92 3.10
C SER A 232 26.10 -20.39 1.72
N ARG A 233 24.81 -20.38 1.39
CA ARG A 233 24.28 -19.85 0.11
C ARG A 233 24.06 -18.35 0.13
N PHE A 234 24.08 -17.74 1.31
CA PHE A 234 23.89 -16.32 1.54
C PHE A 234 25.22 -15.64 1.88
N GLY A 235 25.30 -14.34 1.64
CA GLY A 235 26.28 -13.49 2.33
C GLY A 235 26.02 -13.61 3.83
N LEU A 236 24.86 -13.16 4.28
CA LEU A 236 24.35 -13.46 5.62
C LEU A 236 22.89 -13.90 5.53
N HIS A 237 22.54 -15.01 6.17
CA HIS A 237 21.18 -15.52 6.10
C HIS A 237 20.19 -14.47 6.66
N PRO A 238 19.14 -14.06 5.93
CA PRO A 238 18.25 -12.98 6.36
C PRO A 238 17.64 -13.17 7.75
N ALA A 239 17.32 -14.42 8.11
CA ALA A 239 16.79 -14.75 9.43
C ALA A 239 17.82 -14.65 10.56
N LEU A 240 19.11 -14.88 10.26
CA LEU A 240 20.18 -14.70 11.24
C LEU A 240 20.44 -13.21 11.49
N LEU A 241 20.46 -12.42 10.41
CA LEU A 241 20.55 -10.97 10.52
C LEU A 241 19.36 -10.37 11.27
N ASP A 242 18.14 -10.85 11.00
CA ASP A 242 16.93 -10.39 11.69
C ASP A 242 16.98 -10.74 13.18
N ALA A 243 17.38 -11.97 13.53
CA ALA A 243 17.61 -12.38 14.91
C ALA A 243 18.66 -11.49 15.62
N ALA A 244 19.71 -11.06 14.91
CA ALA A 244 20.69 -10.11 15.46
C ALA A 244 20.04 -8.76 15.80
N LEU A 245 19.15 -8.24 14.94
CA LEU A 245 18.40 -7.01 15.20
C LEU A 245 17.41 -7.13 16.36
N GLN A 246 16.83 -8.32 16.57
CA GLN A 246 15.90 -8.58 17.68
C GLN A 246 16.56 -8.35 19.05
N SER A 247 17.90 -8.41 19.15
CA SER A 247 18.62 -8.05 20.38
C SER A 247 18.32 -6.61 20.85
N GLY A 248 18.11 -5.67 19.93
CA GLY A 248 17.75 -4.29 20.25
C GLY A 248 16.33 -4.13 20.81
N LEU A 249 15.48 -5.15 20.66
CA LEU A 249 14.12 -5.18 21.21
C LEU A 249 14.09 -5.60 22.69
N VAL A 250 15.21 -6.11 23.21
CA VAL A 250 15.33 -6.48 24.62
C VAL A 250 15.51 -5.22 25.47
N ARG A 251 14.37 -4.64 25.89
CA ARG A 251 14.30 -3.45 26.75
C ARG A 251 13.77 -3.79 28.15
N PRO A 252 14.05 -2.96 29.17
CA PRO A 252 13.37 -3.05 30.46
C PRO A 252 11.85 -2.91 30.28
N ALA A 253 11.07 -3.58 31.13
CA ALA A 253 9.62 -3.78 30.99
C ALA A 253 8.76 -2.49 30.92
N ASP A 254 9.32 -1.33 31.30
CA ASP A 254 8.59 -0.06 31.44
C ASP A 254 8.65 0.85 30.19
N ALA A 255 9.32 0.41 29.12
CA ALA A 255 9.32 1.12 27.85
C ALA A 255 8.06 0.75 27.05
N GLY A 256 7.03 1.59 27.10
CA GLY A 256 5.95 1.53 26.11
C GLY A 256 6.53 1.71 24.71
N VAL A 257 6.14 0.86 23.75
CA VAL A 257 6.65 0.97 22.38
C VAL A 257 5.56 0.67 21.37
N ASP A 258 5.38 1.60 20.44
CA ASP A 258 4.71 1.33 19.17
C ASP A 258 5.50 0.27 18.39
N MET A 259 4.82 -0.57 17.61
CA MET A 259 5.47 -1.53 16.72
C MET A 259 6.36 -0.79 15.71
N ARG A 260 7.67 -1.06 15.74
CA ARG A 260 8.69 -0.45 14.88
C ARG A 260 9.35 -1.46 13.94
N VAL A 261 9.63 -1.03 12.71
CA VAL A 261 10.29 -1.85 11.68
C VAL A 261 11.51 -1.13 11.10
N PRO A 262 12.51 -1.86 10.60
CA PRO A 262 13.65 -1.28 9.90
C PRO A 262 13.22 -0.37 8.74
N PHE A 263 13.70 0.87 8.73
CA PHE A 263 13.35 1.89 7.72
C PHE A 263 14.57 2.33 6.91
N ALA A 264 15.66 2.73 7.56
CA ALA A 264 16.86 3.20 6.87
C ALA A 264 18.11 2.50 7.41
N TRP A 265 18.93 1.99 6.49
CA TRP A 265 20.18 1.28 6.76
C TRP A 265 21.34 2.12 6.28
N ASN A 266 22.33 2.38 7.13
CA ASN A 266 23.48 3.20 6.80
C ASN A 266 24.79 2.49 7.16
N GLY A 267 25.75 2.52 6.24
CA GLY A 267 27.09 1.98 6.46
C GLY A 267 27.08 0.47 6.79
N LEU A 268 26.29 -0.32 6.08
CA LEU A 268 26.28 -1.78 6.25
C LEU A 268 27.37 -2.42 5.40
N ARG A 269 28.17 -3.27 6.05
CA ARG A 269 29.24 -4.02 5.40
C ARG A 269 29.31 -5.45 5.91
N LEU A 270 29.36 -6.37 4.97
CA LEU A 270 29.62 -7.78 5.22
C LEU A 270 31.13 -8.05 5.11
N HIS A 271 31.71 -8.64 6.14
CA HIS A 271 33.14 -8.97 6.24
C HIS A 271 33.42 -10.44 5.94
N ALA A 272 32.48 -11.33 6.31
CA ALA A 272 32.55 -12.75 6.07
C ALA A 272 31.17 -13.28 5.64
N ALA A 273 31.15 -14.34 4.82
CA ALA A 273 29.91 -14.90 4.28
C ALA A 273 29.58 -16.28 4.87
N GLY A 274 28.30 -16.62 4.91
CA GLY A 274 27.82 -17.97 5.21
C GLY A 274 27.77 -18.35 6.69
N ALA A 275 27.86 -17.38 7.60
CA ALA A 275 27.73 -17.63 9.04
C ALA A 275 26.35 -18.21 9.39
N SER A 276 26.32 -19.18 10.31
CA SER A 276 25.11 -19.78 10.88
C SER A 276 24.82 -19.33 12.31
N GLU A 277 25.81 -18.74 12.98
CA GLU A 277 25.75 -18.21 14.33
C GLU A 277 26.53 -16.89 14.42
N LEU A 278 26.11 -15.99 15.31
CA LEU A 278 26.79 -14.72 15.56
C LEU A 278 26.83 -14.39 17.06
N ARG A 279 27.92 -13.77 17.46
CA ARG A 279 28.02 -12.89 18.62
C ARG A 279 27.74 -11.46 18.15
N VAL A 280 26.81 -10.78 18.80
CA VAL A 280 26.30 -9.48 18.36
C VAL A 280 26.53 -8.46 19.45
N ARG A 281 26.94 -7.25 19.07
CA ARG A 281 26.96 -6.05 19.90
C ARG A 281 26.07 -5.00 19.25
N THR A 282 25.09 -4.52 20.01
CA THR A 282 24.13 -3.50 19.58
C THR A 282 24.26 -2.30 20.52
N VAL A 283 24.39 -1.10 19.95
CA VAL A 283 24.55 0.15 20.72
C VAL A 283 23.62 1.22 20.15
N PRO A 284 22.89 1.99 20.99
CA PRO A 284 22.12 3.14 20.52
C PRO A 284 22.97 4.12 19.70
N SER A 285 22.44 4.60 18.58
CA SER A 285 23.07 5.59 17.69
C SER A 285 22.18 6.82 17.43
N GLY A 286 21.14 6.99 18.26
CA GLY A 286 20.12 8.02 18.16
C GLY A 286 18.83 7.60 18.87
N PRO A 287 17.81 8.45 18.94
CA PRO A 287 16.54 8.13 19.62
C PRO A 287 15.81 6.94 18.99
N ASP A 288 15.92 6.81 17.67
CA ASP A 288 15.25 5.80 16.86
C ASP A 288 16.22 4.90 16.09
N ALA A 289 17.50 4.92 16.47
CA ALA A 289 18.58 4.32 15.70
C ALA A 289 19.51 3.45 16.54
N VAL A 290 20.00 2.35 15.95
CA VAL A 290 20.98 1.44 16.57
C VAL A 290 22.13 1.16 15.61
N SER A 291 23.34 1.06 16.15
CA SER A 291 24.51 0.50 15.47
C SER A 291 24.65 -0.97 15.85
N LEU A 292 25.18 -1.79 14.94
CA LEU A 292 25.35 -3.22 15.15
C LEU A 292 26.70 -3.71 14.63
N GLN A 293 27.35 -4.54 15.42
CA GLN A 293 28.55 -5.28 15.05
C GLN A 293 28.32 -6.75 15.33
N ALA A 294 28.74 -7.63 14.43
CA ALA A 294 28.61 -9.06 14.60
C ALA A 294 29.90 -9.79 14.22
N ALA A 295 30.21 -10.83 14.98
CA ALA A 295 31.31 -11.75 14.77
C ALA A 295 30.83 -13.21 14.84
N ASP A 296 31.60 -14.14 14.32
CA ASP A 296 31.35 -15.58 14.47
C ASP A 296 31.69 -16.08 15.89
N GLY A 297 31.51 -17.38 16.15
CA GLY A 297 31.82 -18.01 17.44
C GLY A 297 33.32 -17.96 17.84
N ALA A 298 34.22 -17.70 16.88
CA ALA A 298 35.65 -17.52 17.13
C ALA A 298 36.02 -16.04 17.35
N GLY A 299 35.10 -15.10 17.15
CA GLY A 299 35.32 -13.66 17.24
C GLY A 299 35.80 -13.01 15.93
N GLY A 300 35.77 -13.74 14.81
CA GLY A 300 36.05 -13.19 13.49
C GLY A 300 34.93 -12.25 13.02
N PRO A 301 35.22 -11.05 12.49
CA PRO A 301 34.19 -10.10 12.09
C PRO A 301 33.34 -10.63 10.93
N VAL A 302 32.01 -10.52 11.06
CA VAL A 302 31.03 -10.94 10.04
C VAL A 302 30.29 -9.75 9.46
N LEU A 303 29.79 -8.83 10.28
CA LEU A 303 28.98 -7.69 9.83
C LEU A 303 29.28 -6.44 10.67
N SER A 304 29.29 -5.28 10.03
CA SER A 304 29.17 -3.98 10.69
C SER A 304 28.03 -3.17 10.06
N LEU A 305 27.29 -2.45 10.90
CA LEU A 305 26.19 -1.56 10.54
C LEU A 305 26.31 -0.30 11.40
N GLU A 306 26.55 0.84 10.75
CA GLU A 306 26.76 2.11 11.45
C GLU A 306 25.47 2.64 12.07
N SER A 307 24.37 2.60 11.32
CA SER A 307 23.07 3.06 11.82
C SER A 307 21.90 2.37 11.13
N LEU A 308 21.00 1.83 11.93
CA LEU A 308 19.68 1.35 11.53
C LEU A 308 18.61 2.18 12.21
N VAL A 309 17.86 2.95 11.41
CA VAL A 309 16.70 3.71 11.88
C VAL A 309 15.46 2.84 11.80
N ALA A 310 14.69 2.76 12.89
CA ALA A 310 13.43 2.03 12.94
C ALA A 310 12.24 2.98 13.12
N ARG A 311 11.18 2.81 12.32
CA ARG A 311 9.98 3.66 12.36
C ARG A 311 8.76 2.88 12.83
N ALA A 312 7.86 3.59 13.53
CA ALA A 312 6.55 3.05 13.89
C ALA A 312 5.74 2.74 12.62
N VAL A 313 4.95 1.66 12.66
CA VAL A 313 4.11 1.24 11.54
C VAL A 313 2.65 1.23 11.94
N ASP A 314 1.81 1.76 11.04
CA ASP A 314 0.36 1.64 11.12
C ASP A 314 -0.09 0.27 10.61
N VAL A 315 -0.67 -0.53 11.51
CA VAL A 315 -1.17 -1.88 11.23
C VAL A 315 -2.33 -1.85 10.24
N GLU A 316 -3.20 -0.83 10.30
CA GLU A 316 -4.35 -0.71 9.38
C GLU A 316 -3.91 -0.43 7.94
N GLN A 317 -2.80 0.30 7.76
CA GLN A 317 -2.22 0.53 6.45
C GLN A 317 -1.68 -0.77 5.84
N LEU A 318 -1.03 -1.62 6.63
CA LEU A 318 -0.51 -2.92 6.18
C LEU A 318 -1.62 -3.87 5.76
N ASP A 319 -2.72 -3.93 6.52
CA ASP A 319 -3.89 -4.75 6.18
C ASP A 319 -4.53 -4.33 4.86
N ARG A 320 -4.61 -3.02 4.59
CA ARG A 320 -5.07 -2.49 3.30
C ARG A 320 -4.16 -2.89 2.14
N MET A 321 -2.84 -2.92 2.35
CA MET A 321 -1.88 -3.34 1.32
C MET A 321 -1.95 -4.84 1.03
N ALA A 322 -2.28 -5.66 2.03
CA ALA A 322 -2.42 -7.10 1.88
C ALA A 322 -3.74 -7.50 1.20
N THR A 323 -4.79 -6.71 1.43
CA THR A 323 -6.13 -6.86 0.82
C THR A 323 -6.25 -6.13 -0.53
N ASP A 324 -5.14 -5.59 -1.05
CA ASP A 324 -5.03 -4.96 -2.38
C ASP A 324 -5.14 -6.00 -3.53
N ASP A 325 -6.21 -6.79 -3.49
CA ASP A 325 -6.91 -7.37 -4.65
C ASP A 325 -7.90 -6.34 -5.25
N GLY A 326 -8.01 -5.16 -4.63
CA GLY A 326 -9.05 -4.15 -4.91
C GLY A 326 -8.80 -3.23 -6.11
N ARG A 327 -7.65 -3.31 -6.79
CA ARG A 327 -7.38 -2.46 -7.96
C ARG A 327 -8.25 -2.81 -9.18
N ASP A 328 -8.77 -4.03 -9.23
CA ASP A 328 -9.67 -4.55 -10.28
C ASP A 328 -11.03 -5.00 -9.72
N ALA A 329 -11.46 -4.48 -8.55
CA ALA A 329 -12.79 -4.75 -8.02
C ALA A 329 -13.87 -4.00 -8.83
N LEU A 330 -14.95 -4.70 -9.20
CA LEU A 330 -16.17 -4.04 -9.67
C LEU A 330 -16.89 -3.43 -8.47
N PHE A 331 -17.25 -2.16 -8.59
CA PHE A 331 -17.99 -1.43 -7.54
C PHE A 331 -19.49 -1.52 -7.83
N GLU A 332 -20.28 -1.89 -6.82
CA GLU A 332 -21.74 -1.79 -6.85
C GLU A 332 -22.18 -0.49 -6.14
N VAL A 333 -23.28 0.09 -6.62
CA VAL A 333 -23.91 1.25 -6.00
C VAL A 333 -24.86 0.75 -4.91
N ASP A 334 -24.47 0.93 -3.66
CA ASP A 334 -25.35 0.68 -2.51
C ASP A 334 -26.00 1.99 -2.05
N TRP A 335 -27.32 1.99 -1.95
CA TRP A 335 -28.12 3.11 -1.47
C TRP A 335 -28.33 2.92 0.02
N SER A 336 -27.98 3.94 0.79
CA SER A 336 -28.18 3.88 2.23
C SER A 336 -29.41 4.72 2.59
N GLU A 337 -29.91 4.66 3.83
CA GLU A 337 -31.13 5.33 4.35
C GLU A 337 -30.92 6.58 5.28
N LEU A 338 -31.36 7.79 4.88
CA LEU A 338 -31.33 9.07 5.65
C LEU A 338 -32.26 8.94 6.85
N PRO A 339 -31.91 9.54 8.00
CA PRO A 339 -32.85 9.71 9.08
C PRO A 339 -34.16 10.35 8.59
N ALA A 340 -35.30 9.80 9.03
CA ALA A 340 -36.59 10.43 8.75
C ALA A 340 -36.61 11.85 9.33
N PRO A 341 -37.15 12.85 8.60
CA PRO A 341 -37.22 14.21 9.11
C PRO A 341 -37.98 14.25 10.44
N ALA A 342 -37.42 14.94 11.43
CA ALA A 342 -38.13 15.22 12.66
C ALA A 342 -39.39 16.04 12.32
N SER A 343 -40.52 15.73 12.95
CA SER A 343 -41.85 16.28 12.63
C SER A 343 -42.00 17.81 12.80
N SER A 344 -40.92 18.54 13.08
CA SER A 344 -40.86 19.99 13.06
C SER A 344 -40.44 20.45 11.66
N VAL A 345 -41.43 20.60 10.78
CA VAL A 345 -41.23 21.19 9.45
C VAL A 345 -40.90 22.67 9.65
N GLU A 346 -39.62 23.03 9.64
CA GLU A 346 -39.23 24.40 9.26
C GLU A 346 -39.79 24.64 7.84
N SER A 347 -40.53 25.72 7.66
CA SER A 347 -41.07 26.11 6.36
C SER A 347 -39.97 26.06 5.32
N LEU A 348 -40.23 25.42 4.18
CA LEU A 348 -39.31 25.40 3.04
C LEU A 348 -38.72 26.79 2.83
N PRO A 349 -37.39 26.93 2.64
CA PRO A 349 -36.84 28.20 2.21
C PRO A 349 -37.56 28.65 0.93
N PRO A 350 -37.73 29.97 0.71
CA PRO A 350 -38.39 30.47 -0.49
C PRO A 350 -37.72 29.86 -1.72
N SER A 351 -38.53 29.17 -2.53
CA SER A 351 -38.08 28.43 -3.71
C SER A 351 -38.78 28.94 -4.97
N ALA A 352 -38.07 28.88 -6.10
CA ALA A 352 -38.60 29.21 -7.41
C ALA A 352 -38.46 28.00 -8.35
N LEU A 353 -39.43 27.82 -9.24
CA LEU A 353 -39.32 26.85 -10.33
C LEU A 353 -38.56 27.48 -11.49
N VAL A 354 -37.64 26.74 -12.09
CA VAL A 354 -36.94 27.10 -13.32
C VAL A 354 -37.11 25.97 -14.33
N ALA A 355 -37.41 26.32 -15.59
CA ALA A 355 -37.59 25.35 -16.67
C ALA A 355 -36.56 25.54 -17.81
N SER A 356 -35.95 26.73 -17.89
CA SER A 356 -35.07 27.17 -18.97
C SER A 356 -33.93 28.07 -18.47
N ALA A 357 -32.93 28.29 -19.31
CA ALA A 357 -31.84 29.24 -19.04
C ALA A 357 -32.33 30.70 -18.92
N GLU A 358 -33.44 31.04 -19.59
CA GLU A 358 -34.09 32.36 -19.49
C GLU A 358 -34.64 32.57 -18.06
N ASP A 359 -35.33 31.57 -17.51
CA ASP A 359 -35.84 31.62 -16.13
C ASP A 359 -34.71 31.83 -15.10
N VAL A 360 -33.54 31.24 -15.34
CA VAL A 360 -32.35 31.44 -14.47
C VAL A 360 -31.85 32.88 -14.54
N THR A 361 -31.88 33.47 -15.74
CA THR A 361 -31.46 34.86 -15.94
C THR A 361 -32.43 35.82 -15.24
N ASP A 362 -33.73 35.61 -15.45
CA ASP A 362 -34.79 36.37 -14.78
C ASP A 362 -34.71 36.25 -13.25
N LEU A 363 -34.37 35.05 -12.74
CA LEU A 363 -34.21 34.82 -11.32
C LEU A 363 -32.99 35.53 -10.73
N ALA A 364 -31.89 35.60 -11.49
CA ALA A 364 -30.68 36.31 -11.09
C ALA A 364 -30.88 37.83 -11.02
N ASP A 365 -31.76 38.37 -11.88
CA ASP A 365 -32.09 39.79 -11.96
C ASP A 365 -33.26 40.19 -11.01
N ALA A 366 -33.86 39.22 -10.32
CA ALA A 366 -34.97 39.47 -9.40
C ALA A 366 -34.52 40.28 -8.16
N ALA A 367 -35.38 41.17 -7.67
CA ALA A 367 -35.12 41.97 -6.48
C ALA A 367 -34.97 41.12 -5.19
N VAL A 368 -35.52 39.90 -5.18
CA VAL A 368 -35.41 38.93 -4.10
C VAL A 368 -35.01 37.59 -4.71
N VAL A 369 -33.80 37.15 -4.43
CA VAL A 369 -33.24 35.88 -4.92
C VAL A 369 -33.62 34.75 -3.94
N PRO A 370 -34.23 33.64 -4.40
CA PRO A 370 -34.55 32.52 -3.54
C PRO A 370 -33.29 31.76 -3.13
N ALA A 371 -33.32 31.14 -1.95
CA ALA A 371 -32.23 30.27 -1.52
C ALA A 371 -32.17 28.96 -2.33
N VAL A 372 -33.29 28.57 -2.94
CA VAL A 372 -33.42 27.32 -3.69
C VAL A 372 -34.13 27.57 -5.02
N ALA A 373 -33.59 27.08 -6.12
CA ALA A 373 -34.30 26.94 -7.39
C ALA A 373 -34.51 25.47 -7.70
N VAL A 374 -35.66 25.11 -8.25
CA VAL A 374 -36.04 23.73 -8.55
C VAL A 374 -36.22 23.58 -10.07
N LEU A 375 -35.48 22.63 -10.64
CA LEU A 375 -35.59 22.22 -12.05
C LEU A 375 -36.17 20.82 -12.12
N GLU A 376 -37.37 20.66 -12.68
CA GLU A 376 -37.92 19.35 -12.99
C GLU A 376 -37.39 18.83 -14.33
N ALA A 377 -36.67 17.71 -14.27
CA ALA A 377 -36.02 17.05 -15.38
C ALA A 377 -36.63 15.66 -15.62
N VAL A 378 -37.93 15.64 -15.92
CA VAL A 378 -38.70 14.41 -16.18
C VAL A 378 -38.92 14.24 -17.68
N GLY A 379 -38.73 13.02 -18.20
CA GLY A 379 -39.08 12.65 -19.57
C GLY A 379 -40.59 12.71 -19.82
N GLY A 380 -41.01 13.14 -21.02
CA GLY A 380 -42.43 13.15 -21.43
C GLY A 380 -42.89 11.83 -22.05
N ASP A 381 -44.21 11.65 -22.21
CA ASP A 381 -44.85 10.41 -22.71
C ASP A 381 -44.61 10.10 -24.21
N GLY A 382 -43.97 10.98 -24.97
CA GLY A 382 -43.57 10.77 -26.36
C GLY A 382 -42.11 10.33 -26.45
N GLU A 383 -41.72 9.54 -27.47
CA GLU A 383 -40.36 9.03 -27.74
C GLU A 383 -39.27 9.83 -27.00
N HIS A 384 -38.83 9.26 -25.87
CA HIS A 384 -37.92 9.82 -24.89
C HIS A 384 -36.68 10.48 -25.52
N ASP A 385 -36.77 11.76 -25.88
CA ASP A 385 -35.65 12.51 -26.41
C ASP A 385 -34.70 12.91 -25.26
N ALA A 386 -33.94 11.92 -24.82
CA ALA A 386 -32.89 12.07 -23.82
C ALA A 386 -31.92 13.19 -24.21
N LEU A 387 -31.70 13.42 -25.51
CA LEU A 387 -30.85 14.52 -25.99
C LEU A 387 -31.52 15.86 -25.69
N ALA A 388 -32.78 16.07 -26.08
CA ALA A 388 -33.48 17.33 -25.82
C ALA A 388 -33.60 17.63 -24.32
N LEU A 389 -33.91 16.64 -23.49
CA LEU A 389 -33.95 16.81 -22.04
C LEU A 389 -32.58 17.17 -21.47
N THR A 390 -31.53 16.44 -21.86
CA THR A 390 -30.16 16.68 -21.38
C THR A 390 -29.63 18.03 -21.84
N VAL A 391 -29.91 18.45 -23.08
CA VAL A 391 -29.53 19.76 -23.62
C VAL A 391 -30.20 20.88 -22.82
N ARG A 392 -31.51 20.78 -22.56
CA ARG A 392 -32.22 21.77 -21.74
C ARG A 392 -31.62 21.89 -20.35
N VAL A 393 -31.34 20.75 -19.69
CA VAL A 393 -30.73 20.75 -18.36
C VAL A 393 -29.31 21.33 -18.41
N LEU A 394 -28.54 21.01 -19.44
CA LEU A 394 -27.20 21.58 -19.64
C LEU A 394 -27.25 23.10 -19.75
N GLU A 395 -28.17 23.65 -20.55
CA GLU A 395 -28.37 25.09 -20.72
C GLU A 395 -28.73 25.76 -19.38
N VAL A 396 -29.64 25.16 -18.60
CA VAL A 396 -30.00 25.66 -17.25
C VAL A 396 -28.79 25.64 -16.31
N VAL A 397 -28.03 24.54 -16.27
CA VAL A 397 -26.84 24.41 -15.40
C VAL A 397 -25.76 25.41 -15.81
N GLN A 398 -25.53 25.62 -17.11
CA GLN A 398 -24.57 26.62 -17.60
C GLN A 398 -24.99 28.04 -17.24
N ALA A 399 -26.26 28.39 -17.44
CA ALA A 399 -26.80 29.68 -17.03
C ALA A 399 -26.69 29.89 -15.52
N TRP A 400 -26.96 28.84 -14.73
CA TRP A 400 -26.88 28.88 -13.27
C TRP A 400 -25.50 29.25 -12.75
N PHE A 401 -24.45 28.68 -13.34
CA PHE A 401 -23.07 29.00 -12.97
C PHE A 401 -22.54 30.30 -13.58
N ALA A 402 -23.14 30.78 -14.68
CA ALA A 402 -22.84 32.10 -15.23
C ALA A 402 -23.46 33.25 -14.42
N ALA A 403 -24.57 32.99 -13.72
CA ALA A 403 -25.31 33.98 -12.94
C ALA A 403 -24.65 34.26 -11.57
N ALA A 404 -23.87 35.35 -11.49
CA ALA A 404 -23.21 35.77 -10.23
C ALA A 404 -24.21 36.07 -9.09
N GLY A 405 -25.43 36.50 -9.40
CA GLY A 405 -26.49 36.79 -8.42
C GLY A 405 -27.02 35.55 -7.68
N LEU A 406 -26.72 34.34 -8.17
CA LEU A 406 -27.20 33.06 -7.62
C LEU A 406 -26.09 32.28 -6.90
N ALA A 407 -24.97 32.94 -6.55
CA ALA A 407 -23.81 32.30 -5.96
C ALA A 407 -24.11 31.58 -4.62
N GLU A 408 -25.03 32.15 -3.83
CA GLU A 408 -25.47 31.63 -2.52
C GLU A 408 -26.73 30.74 -2.63
N SER A 409 -27.28 30.58 -3.83
CA SER A 409 -28.47 29.75 -4.08
C SER A 409 -28.08 28.33 -4.47
N ARG A 410 -28.97 27.38 -4.16
CA ARG A 410 -28.84 25.96 -4.56
C ARG A 410 -29.80 25.61 -5.69
N LEU A 411 -29.30 24.93 -6.71
CA LEU A 411 -30.14 24.35 -7.77
C LEU A 411 -30.48 22.91 -7.40
N VAL A 412 -31.76 22.61 -7.25
CA VAL A 412 -32.27 21.25 -7.03
C VAL A 412 -32.78 20.72 -8.36
N VAL A 413 -32.11 19.72 -8.91
CA VAL A 413 -32.54 19.02 -10.13
C VAL A 413 -33.33 17.78 -9.72
N VAL A 414 -34.60 17.73 -10.09
CA VAL A 414 -35.53 16.68 -9.71
C VAL A 414 -35.86 15.80 -10.91
N THR A 415 -35.59 14.50 -10.80
CA THR A 415 -36.01 13.48 -11.75
C THR A 415 -37.07 12.56 -11.13
N ARG A 416 -37.72 11.73 -11.95
CA ARG A 416 -38.68 10.73 -11.45
C ARG A 416 -38.45 9.36 -12.07
N GLY A 417 -38.08 8.38 -11.26
CA GLY A 417 -37.81 7.01 -11.73
C GLY A 417 -36.61 6.92 -12.67
N ALA A 418 -35.67 7.86 -12.57
CA ALA A 418 -34.44 7.88 -13.36
C ALA A 418 -33.41 6.87 -12.84
N VAL A 419 -33.56 6.41 -11.59
CA VAL A 419 -32.60 5.51 -10.93
C VAL A 419 -33.29 4.35 -10.23
N PRO A 420 -32.82 3.10 -10.41
CA PRO A 420 -33.39 1.95 -9.73
C PRO A 420 -32.84 1.86 -8.29
N VAL A 421 -33.44 2.61 -7.37
CA VAL A 421 -33.13 2.53 -5.93
C VAL A 421 -33.60 1.18 -5.39
N GLY A 422 -32.71 0.41 -4.74
CA GLY A 422 -33.05 -0.90 -4.15
C GLY A 422 -32.76 -2.14 -5.01
N GLY A 423 -32.05 -1.99 -6.14
CA GLY A 423 -31.39 -3.10 -6.85
C GLY A 423 -32.27 -3.97 -7.75
N GLU A 424 -33.59 -3.96 -7.59
CA GLU A 424 -34.52 -4.75 -8.40
C GLU A 424 -35.59 -3.86 -9.07
N GLY A 425 -35.26 -3.25 -10.21
CA GLY A 425 -36.20 -2.46 -11.00
C GLY A 425 -35.60 -1.96 -12.31
N ASN A 426 -36.44 -1.81 -13.35
CA ASN A 426 -36.04 -1.12 -14.58
C ASN A 426 -36.13 0.39 -14.37
N VAL A 427 -35.22 1.15 -15.00
CA VAL A 427 -35.34 2.62 -15.11
C VAL A 427 -36.64 2.95 -15.82
N ALA A 428 -37.50 3.72 -15.16
CA ALA A 428 -38.79 4.14 -15.69
C ALA A 428 -38.66 5.39 -16.59
N ASP A 429 -37.67 6.25 -16.31
CA ASP A 429 -37.36 7.44 -17.11
C ASP A 429 -35.90 7.40 -17.62
N PRO A 430 -35.66 6.79 -18.81
CA PRO A 430 -34.33 6.76 -19.41
C PRO A 430 -33.77 8.14 -19.77
N ALA A 431 -34.64 9.13 -20.04
CA ALA A 431 -34.22 10.49 -20.34
C ALA A 431 -33.72 11.17 -19.06
N GLY A 432 -34.43 11.01 -17.94
CA GLY A 432 -33.98 11.41 -16.61
C GLY A 432 -32.67 10.73 -16.21
N ALA A 433 -32.46 9.46 -16.58
CA ALA A 433 -31.19 8.76 -16.32
C ALA A 433 -30.00 9.39 -17.07
N ALA A 434 -30.21 9.93 -18.28
CA ALA A 434 -29.17 10.67 -18.99
C ALA A 434 -28.80 11.98 -18.27
N VAL A 435 -29.79 12.68 -17.72
CA VAL A 435 -29.59 13.87 -16.88
C VAL A 435 -28.74 13.57 -15.66
N TRP A 436 -28.93 12.41 -15.02
CA TRP A 436 -28.12 11.99 -13.87
C TRP A 436 -26.61 11.93 -14.18
N GLY A 437 -26.23 11.47 -15.37
CA GLY A 437 -24.83 11.44 -15.79
C GLY A 437 -24.21 12.84 -15.88
N LEU A 438 -24.94 13.78 -16.48
CA LEU A 438 -24.53 15.18 -16.61
C LEU A 438 -24.44 15.88 -15.24
N VAL A 439 -25.51 15.79 -14.45
CA VAL A 439 -25.65 16.58 -13.22
C VAL A 439 -24.72 16.08 -12.12
N ARG A 440 -24.45 14.76 -12.03
CA ARG A 440 -23.45 14.23 -11.09
C ARG A 440 -22.05 14.78 -11.37
N ALA A 441 -21.69 14.95 -12.65
CA ALA A 441 -20.41 15.57 -13.01
C ALA A 441 -20.37 17.04 -12.58
N ALA A 442 -21.41 17.81 -12.90
CA ALA A 442 -21.51 19.22 -12.51
C ALA A 442 -21.50 19.43 -10.99
N GLN A 443 -22.18 18.55 -10.23
CA GLN A 443 -22.22 18.56 -8.77
C GLN A 443 -20.85 18.23 -8.16
N ALA A 444 -20.11 17.29 -8.74
CA ALA A 444 -18.76 16.94 -8.28
C ALA A 444 -17.76 18.10 -8.49
N GLU A 445 -17.91 18.85 -9.57
CA GLU A 445 -17.09 20.04 -9.85
C GLU A 445 -17.49 21.25 -8.98
N ASN A 446 -18.75 21.32 -8.54
CA ASN A 446 -19.30 22.43 -7.77
C ASN A 446 -20.07 21.93 -6.54
N PRO A 447 -19.35 21.51 -5.48
CA PRO A 447 -19.97 21.05 -4.24
C PRO A 447 -20.96 22.07 -3.66
N ASP A 448 -22.02 21.59 -3.02
CA ASP A 448 -23.05 22.38 -2.32
C ASP A 448 -23.89 23.35 -3.17
N ARG A 449 -23.59 23.49 -4.48
CA ARG A 449 -24.33 24.36 -5.42
C ARG A 449 -25.46 23.64 -6.16
N ILE A 450 -25.36 22.33 -6.31
CA ILE A 450 -26.37 21.48 -6.94
C ILE A 450 -26.77 20.35 -6.00
N VAL A 451 -28.07 20.07 -5.95
CA VAL A 451 -28.67 18.91 -5.30
C VAL A 451 -29.41 18.11 -6.36
N LEU A 452 -29.09 16.82 -6.48
CA LEU A 452 -29.77 15.91 -7.41
C LEU A 452 -30.70 14.98 -6.63
N LEU A 453 -31.98 14.96 -7.01
CA LEU A 453 -33.05 14.24 -6.31
C LEU A 453 -33.86 13.40 -7.31
N ASP A 454 -33.95 12.08 -7.09
CA ASP A 454 -34.89 11.23 -7.84
C ASP A 454 -36.09 10.89 -6.94
N LEU A 455 -37.30 11.11 -7.45
CA LEU A 455 -38.54 10.81 -6.74
C LEU A 455 -39.24 9.61 -7.37
N ALA A 456 -39.91 8.81 -6.54
CA ALA A 456 -40.91 7.87 -7.05
C ALA A 456 -42.09 8.64 -7.68
N ALA A 457 -42.79 8.01 -8.61
CA ALA A 457 -43.85 8.65 -9.42
C ALA A 457 -44.97 9.27 -8.58
N ASP A 458 -45.25 8.72 -7.39
CA ASP A 458 -46.32 9.11 -6.49
C ASP A 458 -45.86 9.96 -5.28
N VAL A 459 -44.57 10.31 -5.20
CA VAL A 459 -44.02 11.09 -4.09
C VAL A 459 -44.08 12.58 -4.39
N ASP A 460 -44.67 13.33 -3.46
CA ASP A 460 -44.68 14.79 -3.48
C ASP A 460 -43.31 15.35 -3.08
N MET A 461 -42.76 16.23 -3.92
CA MET A 461 -41.48 16.88 -3.71
C MET A 461 -41.46 17.69 -2.41
N GLY A 462 -42.55 18.40 -2.10
CA GLY A 462 -42.65 19.25 -0.91
C GLY A 462 -42.51 18.49 0.40
N SER A 463 -42.81 17.19 0.39
CA SER A 463 -42.69 16.32 1.56
C SER A 463 -41.25 15.83 1.84
N VAL A 464 -40.36 15.87 0.83
CA VAL A 464 -39.00 15.31 0.90
C VAL A 464 -37.94 16.41 0.88
N LEU A 465 -38.20 17.50 0.16
CA LEU A 465 -37.25 18.59 -0.05
C LEU A 465 -36.68 19.21 1.25
N PRO A 466 -37.44 19.42 2.34
CA PRO A 466 -36.88 19.92 3.59
C PRO A 466 -35.81 18.99 4.18
N ALA A 467 -36.00 17.67 4.09
CA ALA A 467 -35.08 16.68 4.64
C ALA A 467 -33.78 16.55 3.83
N VAL A 468 -33.85 16.84 2.53
CA VAL A 468 -32.70 16.79 1.61
C VAL A 468 -31.83 18.05 1.70
N LEU A 469 -32.43 19.18 2.08
CA LEU A 469 -31.75 20.48 2.15
C LEU A 469 -31.20 20.83 3.54
N ALA A 470 -31.67 20.14 4.58
CA ALA A 470 -31.18 20.23 5.96
C ALA A 470 -29.77 19.61 6.09
#